data_AF-A0A6L6G9J1-F1
#
_entry.id   AF-A0A6L6G9J1-F1
#
_cell.length_a   1.000
_cell.length_b   1.000
_cell.length_c   1.000
_cell.angle_alpha   90.00
_cell.angle_beta   90.00
_cell.angle_gamma   90.00
#
_symmetry.space_group_name_H-M   'P 1'
#
loop_
_entity.id
_entity.type
_entity.pdbx_description
1 polymer ?
#
loop_
_entity_poly.entity_id
_entity_poly.type
_entity_poly.pdbx_seq_one_letter_code
_entity_poly.pdbx_strand_id
1 'polypeptide(L)' 'MYQITDEKRRKLEKLSHNGIISALAFDQRGALKRMMAAHQSTEPTVEQ' A
#
# COMPACT_ATOMS: atom_id res chain seq x y z
N MET A 1 -6.07 -0.85 -30.12
CA MET A 1 -6.81 -1.26 -28.90
C MET A 1 -5.85 -2.06 -28.03
N TYR A 2 -5.48 -1.58 -26.85
CA TYR A 2 -4.51 -2.28 -26.00
C TYR A 2 -5.23 -3.40 -25.24
N GLN A 3 -4.81 -4.65 -25.46
CA GLN A 3 -5.26 -5.80 -24.69
C GLN A 3 -4.34 -6.01 -23.49
N ILE A 4 -4.93 -6.27 -22.32
CA ILE A 4 -4.18 -6.69 -21.14
C ILE A 4 -3.83 -8.17 -21.30
N THR A 5 -2.62 -8.56 -20.90
CA THR A 5 -2.27 -9.98 -20.86
C THR A 5 -3.10 -10.70 -19.80
N ASP A 6 -3.33 -12.00 -19.99
CA ASP A 6 -4.08 -12.82 -19.04
C ASP A 6 -3.44 -12.81 -17.65
N GLU A 7 -2.11 -12.76 -17.58
CA GLU A 7 -1.41 -12.67 -16.30
C GLU A 7 -1.69 -11.34 -15.58
N LYS A 8 -1.70 -10.21 -16.30
CA LYS A 8 -2.05 -8.91 -15.72
C LYS A 8 -3.51 -8.88 -15.27
N ARG A 9 -4.43 -9.47 -16.06
CA ARG A 9 -5.83 -9.64 -15.68
C ARG A 9 -5.96 -10.38 -14.35
N ARG A 10 -5.33 -11.55 -14.24
CA ARG A 10 -5.37 -12.38 -13.04
C ARG A 10 -4.81 -11.65 -11.80
N LYS A 11 -3.78 -10.80 -11.97
CA LYS A 11 -3.25 -9.99 -10.86
C LYS A 11 -4.21 -8.89 -10.43
N LEU A 12 -4.87 -8.21 -11.38
CA LEU A 12 -5.87 -7.17 -11.07
C LEU A 12 -7.09 -7.75 -10.35
N GLU A 13 -7.54 -8.93 -10.74
CA GLU A 13 -8.64 -9.64 -10.06
C GLU A 13 -8.31 -9.92 -8.60
N LYS A 14 -7.06 -10.26 -8.26
CA LYS A 14 -6.61 -10.44 -6.86
C LYS A 14 -6.61 -9.15 -6.03
N LEU A 15 -6.47 -7.99 -6.68
CA LEU A 15 -6.44 -6.68 -6.03
C LEU A 15 -7.83 -6.03 -5.93
N SER A 16 -8.85 -6.66 -6.52
CA SER A 16 -10.17 -6.07 -6.70
C SER A 16 -11.25 -6.90 -6.00
N HIS A 17 -12.34 -6.24 -5.63
CA HIS A 17 -13.58 -6.87 -5.22
C HIS A 17 -14.70 -6.35 -6.13
N ASN A 18 -15.38 -7.24 -6.86
CA ASN A 18 -16.41 -6.89 -7.84
C ASN A 18 -15.94 -5.85 -8.88
N GLY A 19 -14.68 -5.95 -9.32
CA GLY A 19 -14.08 -5.02 -10.28
C GLY A 19 -13.67 -3.65 -9.70
N ILE A 20 -13.83 -3.44 -8.39
CA ILE A 20 -13.43 -2.23 -7.67
C ILE A 20 -12.14 -2.52 -6.88
N ILE A 21 -11.11 -1.69 -7.05
CA ILE A 21 -9.91 -1.74 -6.21
C ILE A 21 -10.17 -0.93 -4.94
N SER A 22 -10.44 -1.62 -3.84
CA SER A 22 -10.65 -1.03 -2.51
C SER A 22 -9.48 -1.31 -1.56
N ALA A 23 -8.25 -1.30 -2.09
CA ALA A 23 -7.04 -1.59 -1.31
C ALA A 23 -6.70 -0.47 -0.34
N LEU A 24 -6.17 -0.83 0.83
CA LEU A 24 -5.64 0.13 1.80
C LEU A 24 -4.25 0.62 1.36
N ALA A 25 -4.09 1.93 1.22
CA ALA A 25 -2.78 2.53 0.97
C ALA A 25 -2.03 2.74 2.30
N PHE A 26 -0.92 2.03 2.47
CA PHE A 26 -0.02 2.19 3.61
C PHE A 26 1.44 1.96 3.19
N ASP A 27 2.03 2.93 2.51
CA ASP A 27 3.42 2.91 2.02
C ASP A 27 4.21 4.18 2.41
N GLN A 28 3.58 5.05 3.20
CA GLN A 28 4.07 6.37 3.59
C GLN A 28 5.20 6.35 4.63
N ARG A 29 6.39 5.86 4.29
CA ARG A 29 7.55 5.80 5.20
C ARG A 29 7.89 7.12 5.88
N GLY A 30 8.15 8.17 5.09
CA GLY A 30 8.58 9.48 5.62
C GLY A 30 7.45 10.23 6.35
N ALA A 31 6.20 10.09 5.88
CA ALA A 31 5.06 10.72 6.53
C ALA A 31 4.74 10.02 7.86
N LEU A 32 4.75 8.68 7.88
CA LEU A 32 4.58 7.87 9.07
C LEU A 32 5.64 8.20 10.12
N LYS A 33 6.92 8.29 9.74
CA LYS A 33 8.01 8.67 10.66
C LYS A 33 7.76 10.02 11.33
N ARG A 34 7.29 11.03 10.58
CA ARG A 34 6.94 12.35 11.15
C ARG A 34 5.72 12.29 12.06
N MET A 35 4.71 11.50 11.72
CA MET A 35 3.53 11.29 12.56
C MET A 35 3.91 10.60 13.88
N MET A 36 4.78 9.60 13.84
CA MET A 36 5.27 8.92 15.04
C MET A 36 6.07 9.88 15.93
N ALA A 37 7.00 10.65 15.35
CA ALA A 37 7.81 11.63 16.08
C ALA A 37 6.99 12.70 16.82
N ALA A 38 5.76 12.99 16.40
CA ALA A 38 4.88 13.90 17.13
C ALA A 38 4.38 13.34 18.48
N HIS A 39 4.51 12.04 18.71
CA HIS A 39 3.95 11.34 19.88
C HIS A 39 5.01 10.61 20.72
N GLN A 40 6.29 10.66 20.34
CA GLN A 40 7.39 10.03 21.07
C GLN A 40 8.69 10.83 20.91
N SER A 41 9.54 10.84 21.94
CA SER A 41 10.81 11.58 21.96
C SER A 41 11.98 10.81 21.33
N THR A 42 11.87 9.50 21.18
CA THR A 42 12.91 8.64 20.61
C THR A 42 12.58 8.22 19.18
N GLU A 43 13.60 8.00 18.35
CA GLU A 43 13.40 7.53 16.98
C GLU A 43 12.70 6.16 16.99
N PRO A 44 11.65 5.95 16.17
CA PRO A 44 10.99 4.66 16.10
C PRO A 44 11.94 3.60 15.55
N THR A 45 12.15 2.55 16.34
CA THR A 45 12.92 1.37 15.92
C THR A 45 12.06 0.49 15.02
N VAL A 46 12.66 -0.06 13.97
CA VAL A 46 12.00 -1.09 13.16
C VAL A 46 12.12 -2.40 13.95
N GLU A 47 11.07 -2.80 14.67
CA GLU A 47 10.94 -4.22 15.03
C GLU A 47 10.60 -4.99 13.74
N GLN A 48 11.43 -5.97 13.41
CA GLN A 48 11.30 -6.82 12.22
C GLN A 48 10.48 -8.08 12.50
#